data_AF-A0A382TBQ3-F1
#
_entry.id   AF-A0A382TBQ3-F1
#
_cell.length_a   1.000
_cell.length_b   1.000
_cell.length_c   1.000
_cell.angle_alpha   90.00
_cell.angle_beta   90.00
_cell.angle_gamma   90.00
#
_symmetry.space_group_name_H-M   'P 1'
#
loop_
_entity.id
_entity.type
_entity.pdbx_description
1 polymer ?
#
loop_
_entity_poly.entity_id
_entity_poly.type
_entity_poly.pdbx_seq_one_letter_code
_entity_poly.pdbx_strand_id
1 'polypeptide(L)'
;MLDCKAFGLKLLPLIVALFGLELMGCELRSLTGPVEPKVGLFQISVEEIHLNPEMPAKTDLGLLQYQGGLAISSKAPAFGGLSGLVLMPKGDGLIALTDHGDVLQAMFVRGKVGQLTGLDIISSHRLRGLNGNHLSRRLDKQDQDAEAIERLMDGSFLVSFEIRHRMLRYKGLKAQPSLFSVPPGIEKAPRNGGIESIAPLPDGRILVLTEKYRTKGKNKGDYIGWL
;
A
#
# COMPACT_ATOMS: atom_id res chain seq x y z
N MET A 1 -83.70 1.22 10.36
CA MET A 1 -84.14 -0.15 10.73
C MET A 1 -82.94 -0.78 11.43
N LEU A 2 -82.81 -0.59 12.76
CA LEU A 2 -83.23 -1.54 13.82
C LEU A 2 -82.51 -2.90 13.61
N ASP A 3 -81.75 -3.48 14.53
CA ASP A 3 -81.83 -3.37 15.99
C ASP A 3 -80.56 -3.92 16.68
N CYS A 4 -80.39 -3.48 17.91
CA CYS A 4 -79.33 -3.82 18.86
C CYS A 4 -79.76 -5.07 19.68
N LYS A 5 -78.83 -5.96 20.08
CA LYS A 5 -79.00 -6.76 21.30
C LYS A 5 -77.69 -7.30 21.85
N ALA A 6 -77.54 -7.13 23.15
CA ALA A 6 -76.38 -7.44 23.96
C ALA A 6 -76.66 -8.58 24.96
N PHE A 7 -75.58 -9.01 25.61
CA PHE A 7 -75.46 -9.67 26.91
C PHE A 7 -75.69 -11.18 27.05
N GLY A 8 -74.68 -11.82 27.68
CA GLY A 8 -74.71 -13.17 28.20
C GLY A 8 -73.39 -13.56 28.87
N LEU A 9 -73.06 -12.90 29.99
CA LEU A 9 -71.93 -13.21 30.87
C LEU A 9 -72.21 -14.51 31.63
N LYS A 10 -71.26 -15.47 31.67
CA LYS A 10 -71.22 -16.56 32.65
C LYS A 10 -69.81 -16.68 33.23
N LEU A 11 -69.75 -16.69 34.57
CA LEU A 11 -68.54 -16.76 35.40
C LEU A 11 -68.14 -18.21 35.72
N LEU A 12 -66.81 -18.44 35.71
CA LEU A 12 -65.99 -19.44 36.43
C LEU A 12 -66.03 -20.94 36.02
N PRO A 13 -64.94 -21.73 36.24
CA PRO A 13 -63.85 -21.49 37.20
C PRO A 13 -62.42 -21.42 36.65
N LEU A 14 -61.63 -20.74 37.47
CA LEU A 14 -60.18 -20.58 37.50
C LEU A 14 -59.47 -21.95 37.59
N ILE A 15 -58.65 -22.30 36.59
CA ILE A 15 -57.61 -23.32 36.72
C ILE A 15 -56.27 -22.62 36.52
N VAL A 16 -55.59 -22.36 37.64
CA VAL A 16 -54.20 -21.91 37.67
C VAL A 16 -53.32 -23.12 37.38
N ALA A 17 -52.83 -23.23 36.15
CA ALA A 17 -51.70 -24.11 35.84
C ALA A 17 -50.41 -23.32 36.07
N LEU A 18 -49.76 -23.58 37.21
CA LEU A 18 -48.37 -23.18 37.48
C LEU A 18 -47.47 -23.94 36.50
N PHE A 19 -47.12 -23.31 35.38
CA PHE A 19 -45.98 -23.74 34.58
C PHE A 19 -44.72 -23.14 35.19
N GLY A 20 -43.79 -24.03 35.55
CA GLY A 20 -42.51 -23.71 36.15
C GLY A 20 -41.74 -22.67 35.34
N LEU A 21 -41.39 -21.60 36.02
CA LEU A 21 -40.47 -20.58 35.55
C LEU A 21 -39.05 -21.15 35.64
N GLU A 22 -38.62 -21.90 34.61
CA GLU A 22 -37.19 -22.17 34.42
C GLU A 22 -36.53 -20.88 33.92
N LEU A 23 -35.94 -20.15 34.86
CA LEU A 23 -34.96 -19.10 34.61
C LEU A 23 -33.75 -19.73 33.92
N MET A 24 -33.80 -19.87 32.60
CA MET A 24 -32.62 -20.11 31.78
C MET A 24 -31.75 -18.86 31.90
N GLY A 25 -30.66 -19.02 32.65
CA GLY A 25 -29.64 -18.01 32.85
C GLY A 25 -29.18 -17.42 31.52
N CYS A 26 -29.13 -16.09 31.51
CA CYS A 26 -28.59 -15.29 30.45
C CYS A 26 -27.10 -15.63 30.26
N GLU A 27 -26.76 -16.35 29.20
CA GLU A 27 -25.43 -16.27 28.59
C GLU A 27 -25.59 -15.90 27.12
N LEU A 28 -25.76 -14.60 26.86
CA LEU A 28 -25.25 -14.05 25.61
C LEU A 28 -23.74 -14.23 25.64
N ARG A 29 -23.23 -15.29 25.02
CA ARG A 29 -21.82 -15.36 24.65
C ARG A 29 -21.54 -14.22 23.68
N SER A 30 -20.96 -13.15 24.22
CA SER A 30 -20.33 -12.09 23.47
C SER A 30 -19.30 -12.72 22.53
N LEU A 31 -19.61 -12.76 21.24
CA LEU A 31 -18.65 -13.12 20.18
C LEU A 31 -17.73 -11.94 19.81
N THR A 32 -17.74 -10.86 20.60
CA THR A 32 -16.71 -9.82 20.50
C THR A 32 -15.62 -10.13 21.51
N GLY A 33 -14.74 -11.08 21.16
CA GLY A 33 -13.37 -10.96 21.63
C GLY A 33 -12.82 -9.61 21.18
N PRO A 34 -11.94 -8.95 21.94
CA PRO A 34 -11.20 -7.83 21.40
C PRO A 34 -10.54 -8.33 20.11
N VAL A 35 -10.90 -7.74 18.97
CA VAL A 35 -10.03 -7.80 17.81
C VAL A 35 -8.82 -7.02 18.25
N GLU A 36 -7.80 -7.72 18.77
CA GLU A 36 -6.49 -7.11 18.93
C GLU A 36 -6.19 -6.46 17.58
N PRO A 37 -5.95 -5.14 17.54
CA PRO A 37 -5.47 -4.54 16.31
C PRO A 37 -4.23 -5.35 15.95
N LYS A 38 -4.23 -6.01 14.79
CA LYS A 38 -3.00 -6.53 14.22
C LYS A 38 -2.08 -5.32 14.12
N VAL A 39 -1.18 -5.21 15.08
CA VAL A 39 -0.18 -4.16 15.06
C VAL A 39 0.77 -4.61 13.96
N GLY A 40 0.67 -3.95 12.81
CA GLY A 40 1.69 -4.06 11.77
C GLY A 40 3.07 -3.89 12.38
N LEU A 41 4.09 -4.34 11.67
CA LEU A 41 5.50 -4.25 12.11
C LEU A 41 5.90 -2.84 12.54
N PHE A 42 5.20 -1.83 12.03
CA PHE A 42 5.35 -0.44 12.42
C PHE A 42 4.02 0.11 12.90
N GLN A 43 4.04 0.88 14.00
CA GLN A 43 2.94 1.76 14.32
C GLN A 43 2.93 2.91 13.31
N ILE A 44 1.90 2.95 12.47
CA ILE A 44 1.70 3.99 11.45
C ILE A 44 0.63 4.98 11.93
N SER A 45 1.00 6.25 11.97
CA SER A 45 0.05 7.36 12.08
C SER A 45 -0.42 7.74 10.68
N VAL A 46 -1.72 7.97 10.54
CA VAL A 46 -2.37 8.26 9.26
C VAL A 46 -3.17 9.53 9.38
N GLU A 47 -3.02 10.42 8.40
CA GLU A 47 -3.90 11.55 8.15
C GLU A 47 -4.51 11.38 6.75
N GLU A 48 -5.82 11.56 6.65
CA GLU A 48 -6.51 11.51 5.36
C GLU A 48 -6.16 12.76 4.54
N ILE A 49 -5.82 12.54 3.28
CA ILE A 49 -5.60 13.58 2.31
C ILE A 49 -6.78 13.57 1.34
N HIS A 50 -7.42 14.73 1.21
CA HIS A 50 -8.44 14.95 0.19
C HIS A 50 -7.78 15.37 -1.12
N LEU A 51 -8.35 14.94 -2.24
CA LEU A 51 -7.93 15.40 -3.57
C LEU A 51 -8.01 16.93 -3.69
N ASN A 52 -9.13 17.50 -3.25
CA ASN A 52 -9.31 18.95 -3.13
C ASN A 52 -9.74 19.26 -1.68
N PRO A 53 -8.85 19.87 -0.87
CA PRO A 53 -9.17 20.21 0.52
C PRO A 53 -10.36 21.17 0.69
N GLU A 54 -10.61 22.04 -0.29
CA GLU A 54 -11.73 23.01 -0.27
C GLU A 54 -13.06 22.36 -0.67
N MET A 55 -13.00 21.26 -1.45
CA MET A 55 -14.17 20.49 -1.87
C MET A 55 -13.94 18.98 -1.68
N PRO A 56 -13.89 18.47 -0.44
CA PRO A 56 -13.52 17.08 -0.15
C PRO A 56 -14.38 16.02 -0.85
N ALA A 57 -15.66 16.32 -1.07
CA ALA A 57 -16.59 15.42 -1.75
C ALA A 57 -16.32 15.30 -3.27
N LYS A 58 -15.57 16.23 -3.87
CA LYS A 58 -15.25 16.23 -5.30
C LYS A 58 -14.11 15.25 -5.58
N THR A 59 -14.49 14.00 -5.80
CA THR A 59 -13.58 12.87 -6.01
C THR A 59 -13.62 12.32 -7.44
N ASP A 60 -14.61 12.71 -8.23
CA ASP A 60 -14.73 12.39 -9.66
C ASP A 60 -13.90 13.37 -10.51
N LEU A 61 -13.03 12.82 -11.35
CA LEU A 61 -12.16 13.51 -12.30
C LEU A 61 -12.47 13.12 -13.76
N GLY A 62 -13.69 12.67 -14.03
CA GLY A 62 -14.16 12.23 -15.35
C GLY A 62 -13.83 10.77 -15.61
N LEU A 63 -12.65 10.51 -16.20
CA LEU A 63 -12.20 9.13 -16.47
C LEU A 63 -11.55 8.47 -15.25
N LEU A 64 -11.24 9.25 -14.22
CA LEU A 64 -10.58 8.79 -13.00
C LEU A 64 -11.44 9.11 -11.79
N GLN A 65 -11.46 8.20 -10.83
CA GLN A 65 -12.11 8.38 -9.54
C GLN A 65 -11.04 8.32 -8.46
N TYR A 66 -10.95 9.37 -7.64
CA TYR A 66 -10.06 9.39 -6.49
C TYR A 66 -10.47 8.34 -5.47
N GLN A 67 -9.54 7.44 -5.14
CA GLN A 67 -9.77 6.31 -4.23
C GLN A 67 -9.36 6.61 -2.76
N GLY A 68 -8.78 7.78 -2.52
CA GLY A 68 -8.26 8.21 -1.23
C GLY A 68 -6.79 8.60 -1.30
N GLY A 69 -6.32 9.28 -0.26
CA GLY A 69 -4.92 9.64 -0.07
C GLY A 69 -4.59 9.64 1.40
N LEU A 70 -3.36 9.26 1.72
CA LEU A 70 -2.90 9.13 3.09
C LEU A 70 -1.57 9.87 3.23
N ALA A 71 -1.47 10.76 4.21
CA ALA A 71 -0.20 11.16 4.77
C ALA A 71 0.14 10.19 5.89
N ILE A 72 1.26 9.48 5.76
CA ILE A 72 1.68 8.43 6.69
C ILE A 72 2.98 8.80 7.39
N SER A 73 3.09 8.46 8.67
CA SER A 73 4.32 8.63 9.44
C SER A 73 4.52 7.51 10.44
N SER A 74 5.77 7.28 10.83
CA SER A 74 6.12 6.34 11.90
C SER A 74 7.33 6.86 12.66
N LYS A 75 7.41 6.50 13.94
CA LYS A 75 8.60 6.73 14.77
C LYS A 75 9.66 5.63 14.60
N ALA A 76 9.36 4.57 13.84
CA ALA A 76 10.29 3.48 13.61
C ALA A 76 11.51 3.99 12.82
N PRO A 77 12.75 3.76 13.28
CA PRO A 77 13.95 4.23 12.58
C PRO A 77 14.14 3.69 11.16
N ALA A 78 13.48 2.58 10.83
CA ALA A 78 13.54 1.94 9.51
C ALA A 78 12.43 2.42 8.56
N PHE A 79 11.59 3.38 8.97
CA PHE A 79 10.49 3.92 8.16
C PHE A 79 10.83 5.32 7.64
N GLY A 80 10.66 5.54 6.34
CA GLY A 80 10.98 6.80 5.68
C GLY A 80 11.66 6.56 4.33
N GLY A 81 11.95 7.65 3.61
CA GLY A 81 12.69 7.58 2.33
C GLY A 81 12.01 6.71 1.28
N LEU A 82 10.68 6.67 1.23
CA LEU A 82 9.96 5.84 0.27
C LEU A 82 10.09 6.42 -1.14
N SER A 83 10.88 5.79 -2.02
CA SER A 83 11.11 6.25 -3.39
C SER A 83 10.26 5.50 -4.41
N GLY A 84 10.20 4.16 -4.31
CA GLY A 84 9.51 3.31 -5.28
C GLY A 84 8.26 2.64 -4.71
N LEU A 85 7.20 2.53 -5.52
CA LEU A 85 5.91 1.93 -5.12
C LEU A 85 5.31 1.10 -6.25
N VAL A 86 4.80 -0.10 -5.92
CA VAL A 86 4.01 -0.92 -6.85
C VAL A 86 2.85 -1.59 -6.12
N LEU A 87 1.71 -1.75 -6.79
CA LEU A 87 0.57 -2.48 -6.24
C LEU A 87 0.86 -3.98 -6.13
N MET A 88 0.35 -4.59 -5.07
CA MET A 88 0.30 -6.05 -4.99
C MET A 88 -0.67 -6.61 -6.04
N PRO A 89 -0.50 -7.85 -6.53
CA PRO A 89 -1.29 -8.37 -7.65
C PRO A 89 -2.81 -8.35 -7.48
N LYS A 90 -3.31 -8.40 -6.23
CA LYS A 90 -4.75 -8.34 -5.92
C LYS A 90 -5.28 -6.91 -5.77
N GLY A 91 -4.42 -5.89 -5.79
CA GLY A 91 -4.78 -4.49 -5.55
C GLY A 91 -5.21 -4.19 -4.11
N ASP A 92 -4.99 -5.12 -3.18
CA ASP A 92 -5.35 -5.03 -1.76
C ASP A 92 -4.20 -4.47 -0.89
N GLY A 93 -3.05 -4.18 -1.49
CA GLY A 93 -1.90 -3.61 -0.83
C GLY A 93 -0.86 -3.11 -1.80
N LEU A 94 0.27 -2.69 -1.26
CA LEU A 94 1.42 -2.18 -2.00
C LEU A 94 2.73 -2.79 -1.50
N ILE A 95 3.74 -2.69 -2.35
CA ILE A 95 5.14 -2.89 -2.02
C ILE A 95 5.82 -1.53 -2.20
N ALA A 96 6.54 -1.06 -1.19
CA ALA A 96 7.36 0.13 -1.24
C ALA A 96 8.85 -0.21 -1.13
N LEU A 97 9.70 0.56 -1.79
CA LEU A 97 11.15 0.56 -1.58
C LEU A 97 11.58 1.86 -0.91
N THR A 98 12.50 1.75 0.03
CA THR A 98 13.20 2.90 0.57
C THR A 98 14.44 3.24 -0.28
N ASP A 99 14.87 4.49 -0.26
CA ASP A 99 16.19 4.99 -0.69
C ASP A 99 17.35 4.32 0.07
N HIS A 100 17.04 3.56 1.12
CA HIS A 100 17.97 2.73 1.83
C HIS A 100 17.89 1.26 1.40
N GLY A 101 17.12 0.87 0.39
CA GLY A 101 17.08 -0.49 -0.14
C GLY A 101 16.35 -1.50 0.76
N ASP A 102 15.48 -1.02 1.65
CA ASP A 102 14.52 -1.85 2.38
C ASP A 102 13.21 -1.95 1.58
N VAL A 103 12.60 -3.13 1.62
CA VAL A 103 11.31 -3.45 1.03
C VAL A 103 10.28 -3.44 2.13
N LEU A 104 9.19 -2.70 1.95
CA LEU A 104 8.02 -2.71 2.83
C LEU A 104 6.85 -3.30 2.07
N GLN A 105 6.12 -4.25 2.66
CA GLN A 105 4.83 -4.69 2.13
C GLN A 105 3.73 -4.22 3.07
N ALA A 106 2.74 -3.54 2.52
CA ALA A 106 1.65 -2.96 3.28
C ALA A 106 0.30 -3.36 2.69
N MET A 107 -0.64 -3.76 3.55
CA MET A 107 -2.04 -3.97 3.20
C MET A 107 -2.80 -2.65 3.29
N PHE A 108 -3.71 -2.39 2.35
CA PHE A 108 -4.65 -1.29 2.48
C PHE A 108 -5.67 -1.59 3.58
N VAL A 109 -5.82 -0.67 4.51
CA VAL A 109 -6.91 -0.68 5.47
C VAL A 109 -8.05 0.11 4.87
N ARG A 110 -9.24 -0.52 4.77
CA ARG A 110 -10.43 0.11 4.21
C ARG A 110 -11.53 0.25 5.24
N GLY A 111 -12.24 1.37 5.18
CA GLY A 111 -13.41 1.63 6.00
C GLY A 111 -14.64 0.87 5.53
N LYS A 112 -15.76 1.04 6.25
CA LYS A 112 -17.02 0.32 6.01
C LYS A 112 -17.62 0.55 4.62
N VAL A 113 -17.31 1.67 3.98
CA VAL A 113 -17.81 2.02 2.65
C VAL A 113 -16.71 1.88 1.58
N GLY A 114 -15.63 1.18 1.89
CA GLY A 114 -14.56 0.82 0.94
C GLY A 114 -13.45 1.87 0.77
N GLN A 115 -13.57 3.03 1.43
CA GLN A 115 -12.58 4.10 1.35
C GLN A 115 -11.26 3.70 2.00
N LEU A 116 -10.13 4.17 1.46
CA LEU A 116 -8.81 3.95 2.03
C LEU A 116 -8.65 4.74 3.33
N THR A 117 -8.47 4.06 4.46
CA THR A 117 -8.36 4.68 5.79
C THR A 117 -7.01 4.47 6.45
N GLY A 118 -6.13 3.66 5.86
CA GLY A 118 -4.82 3.41 6.42
C GLY A 118 -3.99 2.39 5.65
N LEU A 119 -2.81 2.13 6.20
CA LEU A 119 -1.87 1.12 5.71
C LEU A 119 -1.38 0.29 6.89
N ASP A 120 -1.42 -1.03 6.74
CA ASP A 120 -0.88 -1.97 7.73
C ASP A 120 0.38 -2.61 7.16
N ILE A 121 1.55 -2.34 7.74
CA ILE A 121 2.82 -2.87 7.24
C ILE A 121 3.03 -4.29 7.78
N ILE A 122 2.85 -5.25 6.89
CA ILE A 122 2.83 -6.68 7.23
C ILE A 122 4.20 -7.36 7.10
N SER A 123 5.12 -6.80 6.31
CA SER A 123 6.49 -7.29 6.24
C SER A 123 7.50 -6.20 5.89
N SER A 124 8.72 -6.37 6.38
CA SER A 124 9.88 -5.57 5.98
C SER A 124 11.11 -6.47 5.85
N HIS A 125 11.89 -6.29 4.78
CA HIS A 125 13.18 -6.96 4.60
C HIS A 125 14.11 -6.13 3.73
N ARG A 126 15.41 -6.43 3.76
CA ARG A 126 16.40 -5.73 2.94
C ARG A 126 16.63 -6.43 1.61
N LEU A 127 16.76 -5.66 0.53
CA LEU A 127 17.17 -6.21 -0.76
C LEU A 127 18.56 -6.84 -0.68
N ARG A 128 18.79 -7.83 -1.56
CA ARG A 128 20.12 -8.42 -1.78
C ARG A 128 20.82 -7.73 -2.95
N GLY A 129 22.14 -7.62 -2.86
CA GLY A 129 23.00 -7.20 -3.97
C GLY A 129 23.40 -8.38 -4.86
N LEU A 130 24.17 -8.08 -5.91
CA LEU A 130 24.67 -9.06 -6.88
C LEU A 130 25.54 -10.16 -6.27
N ASN A 131 26.14 -9.93 -5.10
CA ASN A 131 26.91 -10.92 -4.35
C ASN A 131 26.03 -11.86 -3.49
N GLY A 132 24.70 -11.72 -3.56
CA GLY A 132 23.75 -12.51 -2.76
C GLY A 132 23.60 -12.06 -1.31
N ASN A 133 24.46 -11.17 -0.80
CA ASN A 133 24.33 -10.61 0.55
C ASN A 133 23.31 -9.46 0.54
N HIS A 134 22.75 -9.13 1.71
CA HIS A 134 21.93 -7.93 1.85
C HIS A 134 22.75 -6.68 1.48
N LEU A 135 22.09 -5.70 0.85
CA LEU A 135 22.70 -4.40 0.60
C LEU A 135 23.20 -3.81 1.92
N SER A 136 24.34 -3.12 1.88
CA SER A 136 24.90 -2.52 3.08
C SER A 136 23.97 -1.42 3.62
N ARG A 137 23.94 -1.23 4.94
CA ARG A 137 23.29 -0.07 5.59
C ARG A 137 24.22 1.13 5.74
N ARG A 138 25.52 0.93 5.54
CA ARG A 138 26.49 2.01 5.69
C ARG A 138 26.31 3.04 4.59
N LEU A 139 26.22 4.31 4.96
CA LEU A 139 26.05 5.45 4.04
C LEU A 139 27.23 5.65 3.09
N ASP A 140 28.43 5.16 3.44
CA ASP A 140 29.59 5.17 2.55
C ASP A 140 29.48 4.15 1.41
N LYS A 141 28.52 3.22 1.50
CA LYS A 141 28.19 2.30 0.43
C LYS A 141 27.16 2.94 -0.49
N GLN A 142 27.38 2.71 -1.78
CA GLN A 142 26.72 3.38 -2.90
C GLN A 142 25.70 2.48 -3.61
N ASP A 143 25.36 1.36 -2.97
CA ASP A 143 24.60 0.29 -3.60
C ASP A 143 23.14 0.25 -3.12
N GLN A 144 22.75 1.00 -2.09
CA GLN A 144 21.39 0.88 -1.53
C GLN A 144 20.34 1.88 -2.03
N ASP A 145 20.76 2.95 -2.72
CA ASP A 145 19.90 4.04 -3.21
C ASP A 145 18.96 3.48 -4.29
N ALA A 146 17.75 3.09 -3.92
CA ALA A 146 16.78 2.46 -4.80
C ALA A 146 15.63 3.44 -5.08
N GLU A 147 15.40 3.76 -6.36
CA GLU A 147 14.50 4.87 -6.71
C GLU A 147 13.16 4.42 -7.26
N ALA A 148 13.13 3.37 -8.09
CA ALA A 148 11.90 2.87 -8.69
C ALA A 148 11.79 1.35 -8.59
N ILE A 149 10.55 0.86 -8.55
CA ILE A 149 10.22 -0.56 -8.63
C ILE A 149 9.04 -0.77 -9.56
N GLU A 150 9.15 -1.73 -10.46
CA GLU A 150 8.05 -2.16 -11.31
C GLU A 150 7.97 -3.68 -11.41
N ARG A 151 6.75 -4.19 -11.59
CA ARG A 151 6.52 -5.61 -11.82
C ARG A 151 6.51 -5.89 -13.31
N LEU A 152 7.36 -6.82 -13.74
CA LEU A 152 7.42 -7.28 -15.12
C LEU A 152 6.36 -8.36 -15.40
N MET A 153 6.09 -8.61 -16.68
CA MET A 153 5.08 -9.58 -17.12
C MET A 153 5.32 -11.01 -16.62
N ASP A 154 6.58 -11.39 -16.47
CA ASP A 154 6.96 -12.72 -15.94
C ASP A 154 6.82 -12.82 -14.41
N GLY A 155 6.35 -11.76 -13.75
CA GLY A 155 6.17 -11.67 -12.32
C GLY A 155 7.43 -11.29 -11.54
N SER A 156 8.58 -11.12 -12.20
CA SER A 156 9.79 -10.56 -11.59
C SER A 156 9.64 -9.06 -11.34
N PHE A 157 10.54 -8.50 -10.54
CA PHE A 157 10.59 -7.07 -10.24
C PHE A 157 11.83 -6.45 -10.87
N LEU A 158 11.66 -5.27 -11.44
CA LEU A 158 12.73 -4.42 -11.92
C LEU A 158 12.91 -3.27 -10.93
N VAL A 159 14.15 -3.03 -10.50
CA VAL A 159 14.46 -1.98 -9.54
C VAL A 159 15.59 -1.11 -10.10
N SER A 160 15.41 0.21 -10.12
CA SER A 160 16.48 1.17 -10.44
C SER A 160 17.22 1.59 -9.18
N PHE A 161 18.51 1.89 -9.34
CA PHE A 161 19.34 2.41 -8.27
C PHE A 161 20.14 3.62 -8.71
N GLU A 162 20.35 4.55 -7.79
CA GLU A 162 21.19 5.73 -7.92
C GLU A 162 22.55 5.57 -7.24
N ILE A 163 23.39 6.60 -7.35
CA ILE A 163 24.81 6.66 -6.99
C ILE A 163 25.69 5.77 -7.87
N ARG A 164 25.30 4.50 -7.98
CA ARG A 164 25.76 3.54 -8.98
C ARG A 164 24.59 3.20 -9.88
N HIS A 165 24.38 4.07 -10.87
CA HIS A 165 23.31 3.97 -11.85
C HIS A 165 23.26 2.58 -12.48
N ARG A 166 22.27 1.80 -12.05
CA ARG A 166 22.07 0.43 -12.52
C ARG A 166 20.61 0.04 -12.35
N MET A 167 20.22 -1.00 -13.07
CA MET A 167 18.94 -1.65 -12.89
C MET A 167 19.19 -3.11 -12.54
N LEU A 168 18.43 -3.61 -11.56
CA LEU A 168 18.52 -4.99 -11.11
C LEU A 168 17.16 -5.67 -11.28
N ARG A 169 17.19 -6.90 -11.80
CA ARG A 169 16.01 -7.75 -11.91
C ARG A 169 16.00 -8.79 -10.81
N TYR A 170 14.92 -8.81 -10.03
CA TYR A 170 14.67 -9.72 -8.92
C TYR A 170 13.56 -10.70 -9.30
N LYS A 171 13.86 -12.01 -9.40
CA LYS A 171 12.80 -13.05 -9.55
C LYS A 171 11.80 -13.02 -8.38
N GLY A 172 12.27 -12.62 -7.21
CA GLY A 172 11.47 -12.19 -6.07
C GLY A 172 12.33 -11.28 -5.20
N LEU A 173 11.73 -10.36 -4.46
CA LEU A 173 12.45 -9.29 -3.74
C LEU A 173 13.35 -9.79 -2.59
N LYS A 174 13.30 -11.07 -2.24
CA LYS A 174 14.22 -11.72 -1.29
C LYS A 174 15.36 -12.49 -1.97
N ALA A 175 15.28 -12.69 -3.28
CA ALA A 175 16.24 -13.45 -4.07
C ALA A 175 17.47 -12.59 -4.40
N GLN A 176 18.56 -13.25 -4.78
CA GLN A 176 19.69 -12.58 -5.41
C GLN A 176 19.24 -12.03 -6.78
N PRO A 177 19.53 -10.75 -7.09
CA PRO A 177 19.19 -10.17 -8.37
C PRO A 177 20.17 -10.57 -9.47
N SER A 178 19.76 -10.28 -10.70
CA SER A 178 20.64 -10.22 -11.88
C SER A 178 20.74 -8.79 -12.39
N LEU A 179 21.82 -8.46 -13.09
CA LEU A 179 21.95 -7.18 -13.79
C LEU A 179 20.88 -7.08 -14.88
N PHE A 180 20.30 -5.90 -15.01
CA PHE A 180 19.45 -5.53 -16.13
C PHE A 180 20.12 -4.40 -16.90
N SER A 181 19.99 -4.41 -18.22
CA SER A 181 20.62 -3.42 -19.09
C SER A 181 20.11 -2.02 -18.76
N VAL A 182 21.03 -1.06 -18.66
CA VAL A 182 20.68 0.34 -18.49
C VAL A 182 20.78 1.09 -19.83
N PRO A 183 20.06 2.21 -19.98
CA PRO A 183 20.14 2.99 -21.20
C PRO A 183 21.54 3.58 -21.45
N PRO A 184 21.98 3.70 -22.72
CA PRO A 184 23.27 4.31 -23.05
C PRO A 184 23.38 5.75 -22.54
N GLY A 185 24.54 6.12 -21.99
CA GLY A 185 24.83 7.48 -21.54
C GLY A 185 24.41 7.76 -20.10
N ILE A 186 23.74 6.82 -19.42
CA ILE A 186 23.34 7.01 -18.02
C ILE A 186 24.53 7.21 -17.08
N GLU A 187 25.71 6.71 -17.43
CA GLU A 187 26.95 6.91 -16.67
C GLU A 187 27.36 8.38 -16.56
N LYS A 188 26.81 9.26 -17.40
CA LYS A 188 27.03 10.71 -17.38
C LYS A 188 25.99 11.47 -16.55
N ALA A 189 24.95 10.78 -16.07
CA ALA A 189 23.95 11.40 -15.21
C ALA A 189 24.58 11.85 -13.88
N PRO A 190 24.00 12.86 -13.21
CA PRO A 190 24.43 13.26 -11.88
C PRO A 190 24.46 12.06 -10.92
N ARG A 191 25.39 12.07 -9.95
CA ARG A 191 25.51 10.99 -8.95
C ARG A 191 24.19 10.72 -8.22
N ASN A 192 23.47 11.77 -7.88
CA ASN A 192 22.10 11.72 -7.35
C ASN A 192 21.23 12.57 -8.29
N GLY A 193 20.24 11.95 -8.91
CA GLY A 193 19.42 12.46 -10.00
C GLY A 193 19.61 11.75 -11.35
N GLY A 194 19.92 10.46 -11.29
CA GLY A 194 19.87 9.49 -12.37
C GLY A 194 18.46 8.95 -12.60
N ILE A 195 18.29 7.62 -12.62
CA ILE A 195 17.02 6.94 -12.97
C ILE A 195 16.02 7.04 -11.83
N GLU A 196 14.94 7.78 -12.06
CA GLU A 196 13.91 8.09 -11.06
C GLU A 196 12.63 7.27 -11.25
N SER A 197 12.29 6.98 -12.50
CA SER A 197 11.04 6.31 -12.83
C SER A 197 11.24 5.37 -14.01
N ILE A 198 10.61 4.20 -13.91
CA ILE A 198 10.60 3.19 -14.95
C ILE A 198 9.16 2.75 -15.20
N ALA A 199 8.83 2.39 -16.43
CA ALA A 199 7.53 1.83 -16.76
C ALA A 199 7.68 0.72 -17.82
N PRO A 200 7.40 -0.55 -17.48
CA PRO A 200 7.36 -1.62 -18.47
C PRO A 200 6.17 -1.45 -19.41
N LEU A 201 6.38 -1.72 -20.70
CA LEU A 201 5.38 -1.59 -21.75
C LEU A 201 4.91 -2.96 -22.27
N PRO A 202 3.71 -3.04 -22.89
CA PRO A 202 3.13 -4.29 -23.36
C PRO A 202 4.00 -5.09 -24.35
N ASP A 203 4.86 -4.42 -25.11
CA ASP A 203 5.76 -5.02 -26.09
C ASP A 203 7.13 -5.41 -25.52
N GLY A 204 7.31 -5.31 -24.20
CA GLY A 204 8.53 -5.66 -23.49
C GLY A 204 9.57 -4.54 -23.41
N ARG A 205 9.32 -3.37 -24.01
CA ARG A 205 10.16 -2.17 -23.79
C ARG A 205 9.98 -1.63 -22.38
N ILE A 206 10.95 -0.82 -21.94
CA ILE A 206 10.91 -0.12 -20.65
C ILE A 206 11.12 1.37 -20.93
N LEU A 207 10.13 2.21 -20.58
CA LEU A 207 10.33 3.65 -20.49
C LEU A 207 11.15 3.95 -19.24
N VAL A 208 12.19 4.78 -19.36
CA VAL A 208 13.05 5.20 -18.25
C VAL A 208 13.14 6.72 -18.24
N LEU A 209 12.92 7.35 -17.09
CA LEU A 209 13.01 8.80 -16.89
C LEU A 209 14.04 9.14 -15.81
N THR A 210 14.68 10.30 -15.95
CA THR A 210 15.66 10.79 -14.97
C THR A 210 15.17 11.98 -14.16
N GLU A 211 15.66 12.11 -12.93
CA GLU A 211 15.27 13.21 -12.03
C GLU A 211 15.99 14.52 -12.38
N LYS A 212 17.30 14.47 -12.70
CA LYS A 212 18.15 15.67 -12.88
C LYS A 212 19.01 15.65 -14.14
N TYR A 213 19.07 14.53 -14.87
CA TYR A 213 19.89 14.45 -16.08
C TYR A 213 19.22 15.18 -17.25
N ARG A 214 19.95 16.08 -17.91
CA ARG A 214 19.40 17.01 -18.92
C ARG A 214 20.30 17.16 -20.14
N THR A 215 19.68 17.47 -21.28
CA THR A 215 20.32 17.53 -22.60
C THR A 215 21.35 18.65 -22.75
N LYS A 216 21.25 19.74 -21.98
CA LYS A 216 22.14 20.92 -22.06
C LYS A 216 22.94 21.17 -20.78
N GLY A 217 23.10 20.14 -19.95
CA GLY A 217 23.81 20.22 -18.67
C GLY A 217 22.92 20.68 -17.52
N LYS A 218 23.55 20.98 -16.37
CA LYS A 218 22.85 21.20 -15.10
C LYS A 218 21.83 22.35 -15.22
N ASN A 219 20.57 22.06 -14.85
CA ASN A 219 19.44 22.99 -14.83
C ASN A 219 19.07 23.63 -16.18
N LYS A 220 19.51 23.08 -17.31
CA LYS A 220 19.19 23.61 -18.65
C LYS A 220 18.79 22.50 -19.62
N GLY A 221 17.86 22.81 -20.52
CA GLY A 221 17.32 21.85 -21.48
C GLY A 221 16.35 20.86 -20.86
N ASP A 222 15.87 19.92 -21.68
CA ASP A 222 14.87 18.92 -21.27
C ASP A 222 15.49 17.79 -20.45
N TYR A 223 14.66 17.15 -19.62
CA TYR A 223 15.04 15.92 -18.94
C TYR A 223 15.30 14.80 -19.94
N ILE A 224 16.30 13.98 -19.63
CA ILE A 224 16.64 12.82 -20.45
C ILE A 224 15.79 11.63 -20.01
N GLY A 225 15.27 10.91 -21.00
CA GLY A 225 14.60 9.64 -20.83
C GLY A 225 14.81 8.76 -22.07
N TRP A 226 14.47 7.49 -21.94
CA TRP A 226 14.66 6.48 -22.99
C TRP A 226 13.42 5.60 -23.12
N LEU A 227 13.18 5.10 -24.33
CA LEU A 227 12.08 4.22 -24.69
C LEU A 227 12.55 3.19 -25.71
#